data_AF-A0A4U2YI45-F1
#
_entry.id   AF-A0A4U2YI45-F1
#
_cell.length_a   1.000
_cell.length_b   1.000
_cell.length_c   1.000
_cell.angle_alpha   90.00
_cell.angle_beta   90.00
_cell.angle_gamma   90.00
#
_symmetry.space_group_name_H-M   'P 1'
#
loop_
_entity.id
_entity.type
_entity.pdbx_description
1 polymer ?
#
loop_
_entity_poly.entity_id
_entity_poly.type
_entity_poly.pdbx_seq_one_letter_code
_entity_poly.pdbx_strand_id
1 'polypeptide(L)'
;MTETAAGTEQLTHDLVLPYLNHAIRMYAEGYASREDIDAAMRFGCGYPVGPLTAVEELGLERARDLLAAQYAATGDELHKPAPLLEQRVQAGATTLAAADEGEAVAEPQLRHEISSVGVVGTGTMAAGIVEVFAKAGFDVVFVGRSQEKLDGVVAGIAKSLDRAIAKGRSTEEAKSEVLGRLTGVTGREALADVDLVVEAIAEDLAVKTELFSDLDRICKQGAILATTTSSLPITTLARTTSRPEWVIGMHFFNPAPVMKLVEVVTTEATSSEVDETTRALCGQLGKVAVSCGDRAGFIVNALLFPYLNDSVKAVESGRADMETVDAAVKEHVNLPLGPFELLDVVGNDVSLAIQKELHAEFKHDGFAPAAMLEQVVAEGRLGRKTKRGFHDYA
;
A
#
# COMPACT_ATOMS: atom_id res chain seq x y z
N MET A 1 -18.10 15.81 30.81
CA MET A 1 -18.16 14.65 29.89
C MET A 1 -18.93 13.55 30.59
N THR A 2 -19.93 12.95 29.94
CA THR A 2 -20.65 11.78 30.45
C THR A 2 -19.71 10.57 30.44
N GLU A 3 -19.94 9.60 31.32
CA GLU A 3 -19.13 8.36 31.46
C GLU A 3 -18.97 7.60 30.13
N THR A 4 -19.99 7.69 29.26
CA THR A 4 -20.00 7.16 27.90
C THR A 4 -19.04 7.88 26.95
N ALA A 5 -18.93 9.20 27.03
CA ALA A 5 -18.04 9.98 26.16
C ALA A 5 -16.56 9.76 26.50
N ALA A 6 -16.24 9.60 27.78
CA ALA A 6 -14.88 9.26 28.23
C ALA A 6 -14.49 7.83 27.80
N GLY A 7 -15.43 6.88 27.79
CA GLY A 7 -15.21 5.52 27.30
C GLY A 7 -14.89 5.45 25.81
N THR A 8 -15.61 6.23 24.98
CA THR A 8 -15.37 6.24 23.52
C THR A 8 -14.07 6.96 23.16
N GLU A 9 -13.69 8.03 23.86
CA GLU A 9 -12.40 8.70 23.66
C GLU A 9 -11.23 7.77 24.02
N GLN A 10 -11.33 7.04 25.14
CA GLN A 10 -10.31 6.07 25.53
C GLN A 10 -10.19 4.93 24.51
N LEU A 11 -11.32 4.38 24.02
CA LEU A 11 -11.33 3.34 22.98
C LEU A 11 -10.61 3.81 21.71
N THR A 12 -10.86 5.06 21.27
CA THR A 12 -10.17 5.63 20.11
C THR A 12 -8.66 5.67 20.33
N HIS A 13 -8.21 6.15 21.49
CA HIS A 13 -6.77 6.20 21.80
C HIS A 13 -6.15 4.81 21.83
N ASP A 14 -6.81 3.83 22.47
CA ASP A 14 -6.32 2.46 22.57
C ASP A 14 -6.12 1.80 21.19
N LEU A 15 -6.93 2.18 20.19
CA LEU A 15 -6.82 1.66 18.82
C LEU A 15 -5.80 2.41 17.96
N VAL A 16 -5.73 3.74 18.09
CA VAL A 16 -4.93 4.59 17.18
C VAL A 16 -3.50 4.78 17.67
N LEU A 17 -3.27 4.87 18.98
CA LEU A 17 -1.93 5.12 19.51
C LEU A 17 -0.92 4.02 19.14
N PRO A 18 -1.24 2.71 19.16
CA PRO A 18 -0.31 1.69 18.68
C PRO A 18 0.09 1.89 17.22
N TYR A 19 -0.85 2.28 16.36
CA TYR A 19 -0.59 2.63 14.96
C TYR A 19 0.36 3.83 14.83
N LEU A 20 0.10 4.91 15.57
CA LEU A 20 0.99 6.09 15.57
C LEU A 20 2.38 5.73 16.10
N ASN A 21 2.46 4.91 17.14
CA ASN A 21 3.71 4.43 17.70
C ASN A 21 4.52 3.59 16.71
N HIS A 22 3.84 2.76 15.92
CA HIS A 22 4.48 1.98 14.85
C HIS A 22 5.04 2.90 13.75
N ALA A 23 4.31 3.95 13.37
CA ALA A 23 4.82 4.96 12.42
C ALA A 23 6.07 5.67 12.96
N ILE A 24 6.10 6.02 14.25
CA ILE A 24 7.29 6.62 14.89
C ILE A 24 8.49 5.68 14.82
N ARG A 25 8.28 4.38 15.08
CA ARG A 25 9.36 3.37 15.00
C ARG A 25 9.88 3.22 13.57
N MET A 26 8.97 3.14 12.60
CA MET A 26 9.32 3.09 11.17
C MET A 26 10.19 4.28 10.76
N TYR A 27 9.82 5.48 11.21
CA TYR A 27 10.62 6.68 10.97
C TYR A 27 11.96 6.67 11.71
N ALA A 28 11.97 6.28 12.99
CA ALA A 28 13.18 6.22 13.81
C ALA A 28 14.23 5.22 13.29
N GLU A 29 13.79 4.16 12.62
CA GLU A 29 14.64 3.16 11.96
C GLU A 29 15.25 3.68 10.64
N GLY A 30 14.82 4.85 10.15
CA GLY A 30 15.22 5.36 8.83
C GLY A 30 14.65 4.54 7.67
N TYR A 31 13.57 3.77 7.91
CA TYR A 31 12.97 2.88 6.91
C TYR A 31 12.30 3.64 5.76
N ALA A 32 11.68 4.77 6.08
CA ALA A 32 11.06 5.70 5.14
C ALA A 32 11.13 7.12 5.71
N SER A 33 11.11 8.12 4.84
CA SER A 33 11.10 9.52 5.26
C SER A 33 9.80 9.85 5.98
N ARG A 34 9.81 10.94 6.76
CA ARG A 34 8.61 11.44 7.41
C ARG A 34 7.51 11.74 6.39
N GLU A 35 7.88 12.43 5.31
CA GLU A 35 7.00 12.87 4.25
C GLU A 35 6.37 11.68 3.52
N ASP A 36 7.17 10.63 3.28
CA ASP A 36 6.70 9.39 2.64
C ASP A 36 5.73 8.62 3.53
N ILE A 37 6.02 8.49 4.83
CA ILE A 37 5.12 7.81 5.79
C ILE A 37 3.77 8.54 5.87
N ASP A 38 3.79 9.86 5.97
CA ASP A 38 2.58 10.66 6.04
C ASP A 38 1.81 10.65 4.70
N ALA A 39 2.51 10.78 3.58
CA ALA A 39 1.91 10.71 2.24
C ALA A 39 1.28 9.34 1.97
N ALA A 40 1.94 8.25 2.39
CA ALA A 40 1.44 6.89 2.22
C ALA A 40 0.07 6.71 2.84
N MET A 41 -0.11 7.09 4.11
CA MET A 41 -1.40 6.93 4.80
C MET A 41 -2.47 7.88 4.25
N ARG A 42 -2.09 9.11 3.87
CA ARG A 42 -3.02 10.09 3.29
C ARG A 42 -3.53 9.67 1.91
N PHE A 43 -2.64 9.25 1.01
CA PHE A 43 -3.01 8.94 -0.37
C PHE A 43 -3.37 7.47 -0.60
N GLY A 44 -2.90 6.56 0.26
CA GLY A 44 -3.20 5.13 0.24
C GLY A 44 -4.49 4.78 0.98
N CYS A 45 -4.73 5.40 2.14
CA CYS A 45 -5.91 5.13 2.97
C CYS A 45 -6.95 6.26 2.96
N GLY A 46 -6.65 7.41 2.35
CA GLY A 46 -7.55 8.56 2.33
C GLY A 46 -7.59 9.30 3.67
N TYR A 47 -6.57 9.15 4.52
CA TYR A 47 -6.54 9.80 5.82
C TYR A 47 -6.36 11.32 5.67
N PRO A 48 -7.00 12.12 6.55
CA PRO A 48 -6.91 13.58 6.45
C PRO A 48 -5.47 14.08 6.74
N VAL A 49 -4.81 13.45 7.71
CA VAL A 49 -3.47 13.79 8.19
C VAL A 49 -2.66 12.49 8.29
N GLY A 50 -1.35 12.57 8.05
CA GLY A 50 -0.45 11.42 8.18
C GLY A 50 -0.12 11.12 9.65
N PRO A 51 0.29 9.89 10.00
CA PRO A 51 0.48 9.49 11.40
C PRO A 51 1.52 10.31 12.17
N LEU A 52 2.62 10.72 11.55
CA LEU A 52 3.68 11.46 12.24
C LEU A 52 3.24 12.90 12.50
N THR A 53 2.49 13.50 11.58
CA THR A 53 1.84 14.79 11.82
C THR A 53 0.73 14.66 12.88
N ALA A 54 -0.06 13.59 12.85
CA ALA A 54 -1.15 13.38 13.81
C ALA A 54 -0.66 13.26 15.26
N VAL A 55 0.48 12.60 15.51
CA VAL A 55 1.02 12.49 16.87
C VAL A 55 1.60 13.81 17.38
N GLU A 56 2.11 14.67 16.48
CA GLU A 56 2.57 16.01 16.83
C GLU A 56 1.40 16.95 17.15
N GLU A 57 0.31 16.85 16.38
CA GLU A 57 -0.95 17.57 16.67
C GLU A 57 -1.57 17.14 18.00
N LEU A 58 -1.48 15.85 18.36
CA LEU A 58 -1.88 15.34 19.68
C LEU A 58 -0.97 15.88 20.81
N GLY A 59 0.29 16.18 20.49
CA GLY A 59 1.34 16.57 21.41
C GLY A 59 2.17 15.36 21.89
N LEU A 60 3.49 15.44 21.71
CA LEU A 60 4.40 14.32 21.96
C LEU A 60 4.38 13.82 23.41
N GLU A 61 4.31 14.74 24.39
CA GLU A 61 4.24 14.38 25.81
C GLU A 61 2.96 13.61 26.13
N ARG A 62 1.81 14.10 25.62
CA ARG A 62 0.52 13.45 25.77
C ARG A 62 0.51 12.07 25.12
N ALA A 63 1.02 11.95 23.89
CA ALA A 63 1.12 10.68 23.19
C ALA A 63 1.98 9.67 23.98
N ARG A 64 3.14 10.11 24.50
CA ARG A 64 4.03 9.28 25.33
C ARG A 64 3.33 8.78 26.57
N ASP A 65 2.66 9.67 27.31
CA ASP A 65 1.98 9.33 28.57
C ASP A 65 0.83 8.33 28.34
N LEU A 66 0.04 8.52 27.30
CA LEU A 66 -1.05 7.60 26.94
C LEU A 66 -0.52 6.22 26.52
N LEU A 67 0.54 6.18 25.69
CA LEU A 67 1.20 4.92 25.32
C LEU A 67 1.79 4.21 26.54
N ALA A 68 2.43 4.95 27.45
CA ALA A 68 2.99 4.38 28.68
C ALA A 68 1.90 3.77 29.58
N ALA A 69 0.75 4.45 29.70
CA ALA A 69 -0.41 3.93 30.43
C ALA A 69 -0.98 2.67 29.75
N GLN A 70 -1.09 2.69 28.42
CA GLN A 70 -1.58 1.54 27.65
C GLN A 70 -0.63 0.33 27.78
N TYR A 71 0.68 0.55 27.68
CA TYR A 71 1.69 -0.50 27.89
C TYR A 71 1.62 -1.08 29.31
N ALA A 72 1.45 -0.24 30.33
CA ALA A 72 1.30 -0.72 31.71
C ALA A 72 0.03 -1.59 31.90
N ALA A 73 -1.03 -1.32 31.12
CA ALA A 73 -2.27 -2.09 31.19
C ALA A 73 -2.21 -3.41 30.39
N THR A 74 -1.54 -3.44 29.24
CA THR A 74 -1.57 -4.61 28.34
C THR A 74 -0.32 -5.48 28.41
N GLY A 75 0.84 -4.91 28.74
CA GLY A 75 2.14 -5.58 28.65
C GLY A 75 2.60 -5.85 27.20
N ASP A 76 1.92 -5.33 26.19
CA ASP A 76 2.28 -5.52 24.78
C ASP A 76 3.42 -4.57 24.39
N GLU A 77 4.57 -5.10 23.99
CA GLU A 77 5.73 -4.30 23.58
C GLU A 77 5.44 -3.32 22.42
N LEU A 78 4.42 -3.55 21.60
CA LEU A 78 4.00 -2.60 20.57
C LEU A 78 3.37 -1.33 21.15
N HIS A 79 2.79 -1.41 22.36
CA HIS A 79 2.22 -0.26 23.06
C HIS A 79 3.29 0.54 23.81
N LYS A 80 4.47 -0.03 24.04
CA LYS A 80 5.58 0.67 24.70
C LYS A 80 5.98 1.89 23.86
N PRO A 81 6.05 3.11 24.45
CA PRO A 81 6.46 4.31 23.73
C PRO A 81 7.74 4.09 22.94
N ALA A 82 7.76 4.54 21.69
CA ALA A 82 8.94 4.47 20.85
C ALA A 82 10.11 5.23 21.49
N PRO A 83 11.36 4.71 21.46
CA PRO A 83 12.51 5.40 22.05
C PRO A 83 12.70 6.83 21.53
N LEU A 84 12.44 7.06 20.24
CA LEU A 84 12.49 8.39 19.64
C LEU A 84 11.49 9.35 20.31
N LEU A 85 10.27 8.89 20.60
CA LEU A 85 9.26 9.70 21.26
C LEU A 85 9.72 10.13 22.66
N GLU A 86 10.27 9.19 23.44
CA GLU A 86 10.83 9.51 24.76
C GLU A 86 11.97 10.53 24.67
N GLN A 87 12.90 10.33 23.73
CA GLN A 87 14.02 11.23 23.51
C GLN A 87 13.54 12.66 23.17
N ARG A 88 12.53 12.79 22.31
CA ARG A 88 11.99 14.08 21.88
C ARG A 88 11.27 14.81 23.02
N VAL A 89 10.49 14.08 23.81
CA VAL A 89 9.82 14.64 25.01
C VAL A 89 10.85 15.10 26.04
N GLN A 90 11.90 14.31 26.30
CA GLN A 90 12.98 14.70 27.22
C GLN A 90 13.74 15.94 26.73
N ALA A 91 13.86 16.12 25.42
CA ALA A 91 14.46 17.31 24.81
C ALA A 91 13.52 18.54 24.78
N GLY A 92 12.27 18.40 25.24
CA GLY A 92 11.26 19.46 25.16
C GLY A 92 10.85 19.81 23.73
N ALA A 93 11.04 18.89 22.77
CA ALA A 93 10.68 19.11 21.37
C ALA A 93 9.17 18.97 21.14
N THR A 94 8.65 19.71 20.16
CA THR A 94 7.26 19.62 19.72
C THR A 94 7.10 18.78 18.44
N THR A 95 8.21 18.41 17.80
CA THR A 95 8.26 17.63 16.56
C THR A 95 9.15 16.40 16.71
N LEU A 96 8.84 15.35 15.95
CA LEU A 96 9.64 14.14 15.87
C LEU A 96 10.92 14.34 15.05
N ALA A 97 10.91 15.29 14.10
CA ALA A 97 12.05 15.61 13.24
C ALA A 97 13.11 16.44 13.95
N ALA A 98 14.39 16.21 13.64
CA ALA A 98 15.49 17.05 14.12
C ALA A 98 15.48 18.39 13.40
N ALA A 99 16.03 19.43 14.03
CA ALA A 99 16.06 20.78 13.44
C ALA A 99 16.80 20.84 12.09
N ASP A 100 17.73 19.90 11.86
CA ASP A 100 18.59 19.86 10.67
C ASP A 100 18.08 18.91 9.57
N GLU A 101 16.95 18.21 9.76
CA GLU A 101 16.40 17.25 8.78
C GLU A 101 15.59 17.92 7.65
N GLY A 102 15.63 19.25 7.57
CA GLY A 102 14.91 20.05 6.56
C GLY A 102 15.66 20.26 5.23
N GLU A 103 16.67 19.45 4.91
CA GLU A 103 17.33 19.54 3.60
C GLU A 103 16.34 19.15 2.49
N ALA A 104 16.11 20.07 1.55
CA ALA A 104 15.25 19.84 0.41
C ALA A 104 15.79 18.66 -0.42
N VAL A 105 15.11 17.52 -0.37
CA VAL A 105 15.40 16.40 -1.27
C VAL A 105 15.13 16.88 -2.69
N ALA A 106 16.13 16.75 -3.56
CA ALA A 106 15.99 17.14 -4.96
C ALA A 106 14.82 16.38 -5.61
N GLU A 107 14.02 17.07 -6.42
CA GLU A 107 12.91 16.43 -7.13
C GLU A 107 13.42 15.26 -7.97
N PRO A 108 12.71 14.11 -7.99
CA PRO A 108 13.12 12.95 -8.78
C PRO A 108 13.18 13.30 -10.26
N GLN A 109 14.19 12.79 -10.97
CA GLN A 109 14.38 13.03 -12.39
C GLN A 109 14.27 11.72 -13.17
N LEU A 110 13.72 11.78 -14.38
CA LEU A 110 13.85 10.68 -15.34
C LEU A 110 15.32 10.58 -15.77
N ARG A 111 16.08 9.73 -15.10
CA ARG A 111 17.48 9.43 -15.42
C ARG A 111 17.59 8.40 -16.54
N HIS A 112 16.56 7.58 -16.69
CA HIS A 112 16.40 6.61 -17.75
C HIS A 112 15.17 6.95 -18.60
N GLU A 113 15.30 6.86 -19.92
CA GLU A 113 14.20 7.15 -20.84
C GLU A 113 13.20 5.99 -20.86
N ILE A 114 11.92 6.28 -20.64
CA ILE A 114 10.81 5.33 -20.71
C ILE A 114 9.85 5.82 -21.78
N SER A 115 9.67 5.03 -22.83
CA SER A 115 8.75 5.31 -23.95
C SER A 115 7.69 4.22 -24.12
N SER A 116 8.02 3.00 -23.72
CA SER A 116 7.19 1.81 -23.88
C SER A 116 7.16 0.97 -22.61
N VAL A 117 5.97 0.46 -22.27
CA VAL A 117 5.74 -0.25 -21.00
C VAL A 117 5.14 -1.63 -21.26
N GLY A 118 5.79 -2.65 -20.72
CA GLY A 118 5.29 -4.01 -20.59
C GLY A 118 4.43 -4.18 -19.34
N VAL A 119 3.31 -4.90 -19.42
CA VAL A 119 2.56 -5.34 -18.23
C VAL A 119 2.31 -6.85 -18.31
N VAL A 120 2.74 -7.61 -17.31
CA VAL A 120 2.50 -9.06 -17.28
C VAL A 120 1.33 -9.37 -16.36
N GLY A 121 0.22 -9.86 -16.94
CA GLY A 121 -1.00 -10.18 -16.21
C GLY A 121 -2.25 -9.58 -16.86
N THR A 122 -3.41 -10.14 -16.51
CA THR A 122 -4.73 -9.68 -17.00
C THR A 122 -5.75 -9.58 -15.87
N GLY A 123 -5.29 -9.55 -14.62
CA GLY A 123 -6.15 -9.35 -13.46
C GLY A 123 -6.59 -7.89 -13.32
N THR A 124 -7.40 -7.60 -12.30
CA THR A 124 -7.88 -6.23 -12.03
C THR A 124 -6.74 -5.24 -11.87
N MET A 125 -5.69 -5.60 -11.13
CA MET A 125 -4.53 -4.74 -10.95
C MET A 125 -3.80 -4.50 -12.28
N ALA A 126 -3.48 -5.56 -13.02
CA ALA A 126 -2.81 -5.46 -14.32
C ALA A 126 -3.60 -4.57 -15.30
N ALA A 127 -4.92 -4.78 -15.43
CA ALA A 127 -5.76 -3.96 -16.29
C ALA A 127 -5.77 -2.47 -15.86
N GLY A 128 -5.77 -2.21 -14.56
CA GLY A 128 -5.66 -0.85 -14.02
C GLY A 128 -4.31 -0.20 -14.31
N ILE A 129 -3.21 -0.95 -14.21
CA ILE A 129 -1.86 -0.48 -14.55
C ILE A 129 -1.76 -0.18 -16.06
N VAL A 130 -2.27 -1.07 -16.91
CA VAL A 130 -2.37 -0.84 -18.36
C VAL A 130 -3.13 0.46 -18.67
N GLU A 131 -4.29 0.67 -18.03
CA GLU A 131 -5.07 1.91 -18.20
C GLU A 131 -4.29 3.15 -17.76
N VAL A 132 -3.58 3.09 -16.61
CA VAL A 132 -2.81 4.23 -16.06
C VAL A 132 -1.70 4.66 -17.01
N PHE A 133 -0.90 3.71 -17.51
CA PHE A 133 0.19 4.02 -18.44
C PHE A 133 -0.34 4.52 -19.79
N ALA A 134 -1.35 3.87 -20.36
CA ALA A 134 -1.91 4.28 -21.65
C ALA A 134 -2.54 5.69 -21.59
N LYS A 135 -3.20 6.03 -20.47
CA LYS A 135 -3.71 7.40 -20.22
C LYS A 135 -2.63 8.46 -20.13
N ALA A 136 -1.46 8.10 -19.61
CA ALA A 136 -0.31 9.00 -19.54
C ALA A 136 0.43 9.12 -20.88
N GLY A 137 0.00 8.40 -21.92
CA GLY A 137 0.53 8.52 -23.27
C GLY A 137 1.62 7.52 -23.63
N PHE A 138 1.84 6.49 -22.82
CA PHE A 138 2.79 5.41 -23.11
C PHE A 138 2.17 4.35 -24.01
N ASP A 139 2.98 3.77 -24.89
CA ASP A 139 2.60 2.57 -25.63
C ASP A 139 2.73 1.37 -24.70
N VAL A 140 1.65 0.58 -24.57
CA VAL A 140 1.56 -0.50 -23.58
C VAL A 140 1.42 -1.86 -24.24
N VAL A 141 2.40 -2.73 -24.02
CA VAL A 141 2.35 -4.15 -24.41
C VAL A 141 1.95 -4.96 -23.18
N PHE A 142 0.81 -5.63 -23.20
CA PHE A 142 0.36 -6.42 -22.05
C PHE A 142 0.19 -7.90 -22.40
N VAL A 143 0.67 -8.76 -21.50
CA VAL A 143 0.79 -10.20 -21.72
C VAL A 143 -0.29 -10.95 -20.95
N GLY A 144 -1.03 -11.79 -21.67
CA GLY A 144 -2.10 -12.63 -21.13
C GLY A 144 -2.00 -14.09 -21.59
N ARG A 145 -2.66 -14.99 -20.86
CA ARG A 145 -2.60 -16.44 -21.18
C ARG A 145 -3.46 -16.85 -22.37
N SER A 146 -4.40 -16.02 -22.81
CA SER A 146 -5.28 -16.30 -23.94
C SER A 146 -5.82 -15.01 -24.54
N GLN A 147 -6.25 -15.06 -25.81
CA GLN A 147 -6.89 -13.91 -26.48
C GLN A 147 -8.12 -13.42 -25.72
N GLU A 148 -8.95 -14.32 -25.21
CA GLU A 148 -10.13 -13.98 -24.40
C GLU A 148 -9.78 -13.11 -23.18
N LYS A 149 -8.67 -13.40 -22.49
CA LYS A 149 -8.21 -12.61 -21.35
C LYS A 149 -7.72 -11.23 -21.78
N LEU A 150 -7.05 -11.15 -22.94
CA LEU A 150 -6.58 -9.89 -23.50
C LEU A 150 -7.76 -8.98 -23.89
N ASP A 151 -8.73 -9.54 -24.61
CA ASP A 151 -9.96 -8.85 -25.01
C ASP A 151 -10.73 -8.36 -23.77
N GLY A 152 -10.73 -9.16 -22.69
CA GLY A 152 -11.31 -8.78 -21.40
C GLY A 152 -10.66 -7.55 -20.76
N VAL A 153 -9.33 -7.41 -20.85
CA VAL A 153 -8.62 -6.20 -20.38
C VAL A 153 -9.06 -4.99 -21.20
N VAL A 154 -9.00 -5.08 -22.54
CA VAL A 154 -9.38 -3.97 -23.43
C VAL A 154 -10.84 -3.55 -23.20
N ALA A 155 -11.76 -4.52 -23.08
CA ALA A 155 -13.17 -4.23 -22.80
C ALA A 155 -13.37 -3.59 -21.41
N GLY A 156 -12.63 -4.03 -20.40
CA GLY A 156 -12.65 -3.44 -19.06
C GLY A 156 -12.20 -1.98 -19.07
N ILE A 157 -11.12 -1.68 -19.77
CA ILE A 157 -10.57 -0.32 -19.93
C ILE A 157 -11.54 0.56 -20.72
N ALA A 158 -12.08 0.08 -21.84
CA ALA A 158 -13.08 0.80 -22.62
C ALA A 158 -14.30 1.20 -21.75
N LYS A 159 -14.80 0.27 -20.94
CA LYS A 159 -15.90 0.54 -20.00
C LYS A 159 -15.52 1.53 -18.90
N SER A 160 -14.28 1.50 -18.42
CA SER A 160 -13.76 2.48 -17.47
C SER A 160 -13.78 3.89 -18.06
N LEU A 161 -13.28 4.03 -19.30
CA LEU A 161 -13.26 5.27 -20.06
C LEU A 161 -14.67 5.78 -20.38
N ASP A 162 -15.60 4.91 -20.76
CA ASP A 162 -17.02 5.26 -20.98
C ASP A 162 -17.66 5.90 -19.74
N ARG A 163 -17.37 5.35 -18.55
CA ARG A 163 -17.85 5.94 -17.30
C ARG A 163 -17.22 7.30 -17.02
N ALA A 164 -15.96 7.51 -17.42
CA ALA A 164 -15.30 8.80 -17.28
C ALA A 164 -15.92 9.85 -18.23
N ILE A 165 -16.23 9.48 -19.48
CA ILE A 165 -16.93 10.32 -20.45
C ILE A 165 -18.33 10.68 -19.95
N ALA A 166 -19.10 9.70 -19.47
CA ALA A 166 -20.43 9.94 -18.91
C ALA A 166 -20.43 10.89 -17.70
N LYS A 167 -19.30 10.99 -16.99
CA LYS A 167 -19.08 11.93 -15.87
C LYS A 167 -18.44 13.25 -16.29
N GLY A 168 -18.23 13.48 -17.59
CA GLY A 168 -17.60 14.69 -18.13
C GLY A 168 -16.11 14.82 -17.80
N ARG A 169 -15.42 13.71 -17.53
CA ARG A 169 -13.99 13.68 -17.14
C ARG A 169 -13.05 13.25 -18.27
N SER A 170 -13.57 12.92 -19.43
CA SER A 170 -12.82 12.44 -20.61
C SER A 170 -13.66 12.69 -21.88
N THR A 171 -13.06 12.53 -23.06
CA THR A 171 -13.75 12.59 -24.37
C THR A 171 -13.63 11.27 -25.14
N GLU A 172 -14.40 11.12 -26.23
CA GLU A 172 -14.32 9.96 -27.14
C GLU A 172 -13.00 9.93 -27.91
N GLU A 173 -12.43 11.09 -28.22
CA GLU A 173 -11.11 11.22 -28.85
C GLU A 173 -10.03 10.69 -27.90
N ALA A 174 -10.02 11.16 -26.64
CA ALA A 174 -9.07 10.68 -25.62
C ALA A 174 -9.21 9.18 -25.37
N LYS A 175 -10.44 8.64 -25.39
CA LYS A 175 -10.67 7.19 -25.29
C LYS A 175 -10.03 6.45 -26.47
N SER A 176 -10.22 6.96 -27.69
CA SER A 176 -9.67 6.36 -28.91
C SER A 176 -8.14 6.36 -28.89
N GLU A 177 -7.53 7.45 -28.42
CA GLU A 177 -6.07 7.54 -28.23
C GLU A 177 -5.57 6.52 -27.22
N VAL A 178 -6.20 6.40 -26.05
CA VAL A 178 -5.81 5.42 -25.02
C VAL A 178 -5.91 4.00 -25.55
N LEU A 179 -7.01 3.63 -26.21
CA LEU A 179 -7.19 2.29 -26.77
C LEU A 179 -6.22 2.00 -27.92
N GLY A 180 -5.83 3.02 -28.69
CA GLY A 180 -4.86 2.89 -29.78
C GLY A 180 -3.43 2.56 -29.31
N ARG A 181 -3.12 2.78 -28.03
CA ARG A 181 -1.82 2.48 -27.42
C ARG A 181 -1.70 1.05 -26.88
N LEU A 182 -2.79 0.29 -26.89
CA LEU A 182 -2.85 -1.02 -26.25
C LEU A 182 -2.51 -2.13 -27.24
N THR A 183 -1.45 -2.89 -26.93
CA THR A 183 -1.06 -4.08 -27.68
C THR A 183 -1.12 -5.31 -26.78
N GLY A 184 -2.18 -6.11 -26.92
CA GLY A 184 -2.36 -7.36 -26.18
C GLY A 184 -1.69 -8.53 -26.88
N VAL A 185 -0.85 -9.29 -26.17
CA VAL A 185 -0.10 -10.42 -26.73
C VAL A 185 -0.10 -11.63 -25.79
N THR A 186 0.11 -12.83 -26.33
CA THR A 186 0.21 -14.07 -25.54
C THR A 186 1.64 -14.52 -25.28
N GLY A 187 2.58 -14.14 -26.14
CA GLY A 187 4.02 -14.43 -25.99
C GLY A 187 4.74 -13.34 -25.20
N ARG A 188 5.58 -13.74 -24.23
CA ARG A 188 6.37 -12.79 -23.42
C ARG A 188 7.50 -12.16 -24.22
N GLU A 189 7.91 -12.77 -25.33
CA GLU A 189 8.97 -12.30 -26.23
C GLU A 189 8.68 -10.92 -26.80
N ALA A 190 7.41 -10.51 -26.88
CA ALA A 190 7.01 -9.16 -27.27
C ALA A 190 7.46 -8.07 -26.27
N LEU A 191 7.94 -8.45 -25.08
CA LEU A 191 8.52 -7.55 -24.09
C LEU A 191 10.03 -7.32 -24.29
N ALA A 192 10.64 -7.86 -25.36
CA ALA A 192 12.08 -7.75 -25.57
C ALA A 192 12.55 -6.29 -25.65
N ASP A 193 11.77 -5.41 -26.29
CA ASP A 193 12.19 -4.05 -26.61
C ASP A 193 11.59 -2.97 -25.68
N VAL A 194 10.78 -3.34 -24.68
CA VAL A 194 10.15 -2.36 -23.77
C VAL A 194 11.14 -1.77 -22.76
N ASP A 195 10.89 -0.56 -22.28
CA ASP A 195 11.78 0.16 -21.36
C ASP A 195 11.51 -0.15 -19.88
N LEU A 196 10.25 -0.47 -19.56
CA LEU A 196 9.80 -0.87 -18.22
C LEU A 196 8.87 -2.06 -18.35
N VAL A 197 9.01 -3.08 -17.50
CA VAL A 197 8.01 -4.14 -17.32
C VAL A 197 7.43 -4.04 -15.92
N VAL A 198 6.10 -4.03 -15.79
CA VAL A 198 5.41 -4.14 -14.49
C VAL A 198 4.71 -5.50 -14.39
N GLU A 199 5.21 -6.33 -13.50
CA GLU A 199 4.61 -7.62 -13.17
C GLU A 199 3.39 -7.45 -12.26
N ALA A 200 2.26 -8.03 -12.66
CA ALA A 200 0.98 -8.00 -11.94
C ALA A 200 0.20 -9.34 -12.11
N ILE A 201 0.88 -10.44 -11.82
CA ILE A 201 0.35 -11.81 -11.83
C ILE A 201 -0.06 -12.28 -10.42
N ALA A 202 -0.28 -13.59 -10.25
CA ALA A 202 -0.65 -14.16 -8.96
C ALA A 202 0.41 -13.86 -7.89
N GLU A 203 -0.06 -13.62 -6.67
CA GLU A 203 0.79 -13.35 -5.50
C GLU A 203 1.40 -14.65 -4.95
N ASP A 204 2.29 -15.24 -5.74
CA ASP A 204 3.03 -16.46 -5.43
C ASP A 204 4.51 -16.27 -5.76
N LEU A 205 5.37 -16.51 -4.76
CA LEU A 205 6.81 -16.26 -4.89
C LEU A 205 7.46 -17.12 -5.97
N ALA A 206 7.09 -18.40 -6.10
CA ALA A 206 7.69 -19.29 -7.08
C ALA A 206 7.30 -18.86 -8.50
N VAL A 207 6.03 -18.52 -8.72
CA VAL A 207 5.53 -18.07 -10.02
C VAL A 207 6.19 -16.73 -10.42
N LYS A 208 6.32 -15.78 -9.49
CA LYS A 208 7.00 -14.50 -9.78
C LYS A 208 8.51 -14.70 -10.02
N THR A 209 9.15 -15.58 -9.25
CA THR A 209 10.58 -15.90 -9.44
C THR A 209 10.85 -16.45 -10.84
N GLU A 210 10.03 -17.40 -11.30
CA GLU A 210 10.12 -17.93 -12.67
C GLU A 210 9.94 -16.82 -13.72
N LEU A 211 8.94 -15.94 -13.52
CA LEU A 211 8.72 -14.82 -14.43
C LEU A 211 9.91 -13.84 -14.46
N PHE A 212 10.48 -13.47 -13.31
CA PHE A 212 11.62 -12.56 -13.27
C PHE A 212 12.86 -13.17 -13.94
N SER A 213 13.08 -14.49 -13.82
CA SER A 213 14.12 -15.19 -14.60
C SER A 213 13.88 -15.11 -16.10
N ASP A 214 12.63 -15.22 -16.55
CA ASP A 214 12.27 -15.09 -17.96
C ASP A 214 12.45 -13.65 -18.46
N LEU A 215 11.99 -12.66 -17.69
CA LEU A 215 12.13 -11.25 -18.04
C LEU A 215 13.59 -10.83 -18.15
N ASP A 216 14.47 -11.30 -17.25
CA ASP A 216 15.90 -11.05 -17.32
C ASP A 216 16.53 -11.56 -18.64
N ARG A 217 16.04 -12.70 -19.14
CA ARG A 217 16.48 -13.28 -20.42
C ARG A 217 15.89 -12.57 -21.64
N ILE A 218 14.64 -12.13 -21.55
CA ILE A 218 13.87 -11.61 -22.69
C ILE A 218 14.14 -10.12 -22.91
N CYS A 219 14.08 -9.32 -21.85
CA CYS A 219 14.11 -7.87 -21.96
C CYS A 219 15.51 -7.34 -22.25
N LYS A 220 15.58 -6.32 -23.11
CA LYS A 220 16.82 -5.61 -23.45
C LYS A 220 17.55 -5.12 -22.20
N GLN A 221 18.86 -4.90 -22.33
CA GLN A 221 19.65 -4.28 -21.27
C GLN A 221 19.16 -2.86 -20.99
N GLY A 222 19.15 -2.48 -19.72
CA GLY A 222 18.58 -1.20 -19.26
C GLY A 222 17.07 -1.20 -19.06
N ALA A 223 16.33 -2.25 -19.45
CA ALA A 223 14.91 -2.33 -19.10
C ALA A 223 14.73 -2.49 -17.58
N ILE A 224 13.86 -1.66 -16.99
CA ILE A 224 13.50 -1.76 -15.57
C ILE A 224 12.49 -2.90 -15.38
N LEU A 225 12.73 -3.78 -14.41
CA LEU A 225 11.84 -4.88 -14.05
C LEU A 225 11.16 -4.57 -12.72
N ALA A 226 9.89 -4.16 -12.79
CA ALA A 226 9.10 -3.80 -11.63
C ALA A 226 8.08 -4.88 -11.24
N THR A 227 7.74 -4.97 -9.96
CA THR A 227 6.61 -5.79 -9.46
C THR A 227 5.62 -4.94 -8.67
N THR A 228 4.33 -5.21 -8.81
CA THR A 228 3.27 -4.64 -7.96
C THR A 228 2.87 -5.56 -6.80
N THR A 229 3.75 -6.47 -6.36
CA THR A 229 3.53 -7.27 -5.14
C THR A 229 3.19 -6.37 -3.96
N SER A 230 2.38 -6.88 -3.01
CA SER A 230 1.98 -6.16 -1.80
C SER A 230 2.75 -6.61 -0.56
N SER A 231 3.46 -7.74 -0.61
CA SER A 231 4.14 -8.31 0.55
C SER A 231 5.30 -9.27 0.26
N LEU A 232 5.54 -9.67 -0.99
CA LEU A 232 6.63 -10.61 -1.29
C LEU A 232 7.99 -9.88 -1.32
N PRO A 233 9.09 -10.52 -0.85
CA PRO A 233 10.40 -9.89 -0.82
C PRO A 233 10.95 -9.63 -2.23
N ILE A 234 11.11 -8.36 -2.58
CA ILE A 234 11.62 -7.92 -3.89
C ILE A 234 13.07 -8.34 -4.06
N THR A 235 13.84 -8.38 -2.98
CA THR A 235 15.22 -8.86 -2.93
C THR A 235 15.34 -10.29 -3.45
N THR A 236 14.33 -11.15 -3.20
CA THR A 236 14.32 -12.52 -3.72
C THR A 236 14.13 -12.55 -5.23
N LEU A 237 13.23 -11.71 -5.75
CA LEU A 237 13.01 -11.57 -7.19
C LEU A 237 14.24 -10.99 -7.88
N ALA A 238 14.83 -9.94 -7.31
CA ALA A 238 16.02 -9.28 -7.83
C ALA A 238 17.21 -10.24 -7.96
N ARG A 239 17.47 -11.05 -6.92
CA ARG A 239 18.56 -12.05 -6.90
C ARG A 239 18.43 -13.17 -7.92
N THR A 240 17.25 -13.35 -8.50
CA THR A 240 17.02 -14.34 -9.56
C THR A 240 17.45 -13.83 -10.93
N THR A 241 17.65 -12.52 -11.07
CA THR A 241 18.09 -11.87 -12.30
C THR A 241 19.61 -11.69 -12.31
N SER A 242 20.18 -11.50 -13.50
CA SER A 242 21.57 -11.06 -13.68
C SER A 242 21.77 -9.55 -13.52
N ARG A 243 20.69 -8.80 -13.22
CA ARG A 243 20.61 -7.33 -13.18
C ARG A 243 19.85 -6.80 -11.95
N PRO A 244 20.16 -7.23 -10.71
CA PRO A 244 19.38 -6.87 -9.52
C PRO A 244 19.25 -5.35 -9.31
N GLU A 245 20.18 -4.56 -9.83
CA GLU A 245 20.15 -3.09 -9.80
C GLU A 245 19.08 -2.43 -10.69
N TRP A 246 18.47 -3.22 -11.60
CA TRP A 246 17.36 -2.86 -12.47
C TRP A 246 16.00 -3.40 -11.99
N VAL A 247 15.96 -3.98 -10.79
CA VAL A 247 14.73 -4.53 -10.19
C VAL A 247 14.21 -3.61 -9.08
N ILE A 248 12.91 -3.32 -9.11
CA ILE A 248 12.26 -2.40 -8.16
C ILE A 248 10.81 -2.81 -7.84
N GLY A 249 10.28 -2.36 -6.71
CA GLY A 249 8.84 -2.43 -6.43
C GLY A 249 8.11 -1.19 -6.91
N MET A 250 6.96 -1.40 -7.54
CA MET A 250 5.99 -0.37 -7.88
C MET A 250 4.61 -0.83 -7.40
N HIS A 251 4.35 -0.71 -6.11
CA HIS A 251 3.11 -1.21 -5.51
C HIS A 251 1.97 -0.22 -5.75
N PHE A 252 1.08 -0.58 -6.68
CA PHE A 252 -0.15 0.16 -6.99
C PHE A 252 -1.30 -0.24 -6.06
N PHE A 253 -2.16 0.73 -5.75
CA PHE A 253 -3.34 0.51 -4.91
C PHE A 253 -4.60 0.35 -5.75
N ASN A 254 -5.45 -0.62 -5.39
CA ASN A 254 -6.68 -0.92 -6.12
C ASN A 254 -7.80 0.07 -5.73
N PRO A 255 -8.53 0.67 -6.70
CA PRO A 255 -8.32 0.61 -8.16
C PRO A 255 -7.23 1.56 -8.66
N ALA A 256 -6.25 1.03 -9.40
CA ALA A 256 -5.07 1.79 -9.84
C ALA A 256 -5.37 3.09 -10.63
N PRO A 257 -6.40 3.17 -11.50
CA PRO A 257 -6.73 4.43 -12.18
C PRO A 257 -7.26 5.54 -11.24
N VAL A 258 -7.74 5.18 -10.05
CA VAL A 258 -8.36 6.11 -9.09
C VAL A 258 -7.41 6.45 -7.94
N MET A 259 -6.72 5.45 -7.40
CA MET A 259 -5.81 5.64 -6.28
C MET A 259 -4.60 6.48 -6.69
N LYS A 260 -4.19 7.39 -5.81
CA LYS A 260 -3.11 8.34 -6.09
C LYS A 260 -1.74 7.81 -5.71
N LEU A 261 -1.66 6.88 -4.76
CA LEU A 261 -0.41 6.40 -4.21
C LEU A 261 0.21 5.30 -5.07
N VAL A 262 1.55 5.32 -5.17
CA VAL A 262 2.38 4.16 -5.51
C VAL A 262 3.52 4.11 -4.48
N GLU A 263 3.73 2.95 -3.84
CA GLU A 263 4.94 2.74 -3.04
C GLU A 263 6.07 2.26 -3.96
N VAL A 264 7.14 3.05 -4.04
CA VAL A 264 8.37 2.74 -4.76
C VAL A 264 9.33 2.08 -3.78
N VAL A 265 9.57 0.80 -3.99
CA VAL A 265 10.25 -0.06 -3.00
C VAL A 265 11.61 -0.46 -3.53
N THR A 266 12.66 -0.10 -2.80
CA THR A 266 14.04 -0.37 -3.19
C THR A 266 14.63 -1.52 -2.38
N THR A 267 15.48 -2.30 -3.04
CA THR A 267 16.37 -3.26 -2.38
C THR A 267 17.75 -2.62 -2.18
N GLU A 268 18.62 -3.23 -1.39
CA GLU A 268 20.02 -2.78 -1.28
C GLU A 268 20.76 -2.75 -2.63
N ALA A 269 20.32 -3.55 -3.61
CA ALA A 269 20.94 -3.63 -4.92
C ALA A 269 20.37 -2.62 -5.92
N THR A 270 19.13 -2.15 -5.73
CA THR A 270 18.43 -1.28 -6.67
C THR A 270 19.24 0.01 -6.88
N SER A 271 19.53 0.36 -8.14
CA SER A 271 20.33 1.55 -8.44
C SER A 271 19.56 2.84 -8.17
N SER A 272 20.27 3.91 -7.81
CA SER A 272 19.67 5.24 -7.63
C SER A 272 19.07 5.78 -8.94
N GLU A 273 19.61 5.38 -10.10
CA GLU A 273 19.05 5.72 -11.42
C GLU A 273 17.63 5.15 -11.58
N VAL A 274 17.44 3.88 -11.23
CA VAL A 274 16.16 3.18 -11.36
C VAL A 274 15.15 3.71 -10.34
N ASP A 275 15.59 3.95 -9.11
CA ASP A 275 14.78 4.57 -8.06
C ASP A 275 14.32 5.99 -8.46
N GLU A 276 15.25 6.90 -8.83
CA GLU A 276 14.90 8.25 -9.27
C GLU A 276 13.96 8.25 -10.48
N THR A 277 14.25 7.41 -11.49
CA THR A 277 13.42 7.29 -12.69
C THR A 277 12.01 6.81 -12.34
N THR A 278 11.89 5.80 -11.48
CA THR A 278 10.60 5.23 -11.10
C THR A 278 9.74 6.24 -10.35
N ARG A 279 10.33 7.00 -9.40
CA ARG A 279 9.61 8.07 -8.70
C ARG A 279 9.19 9.20 -9.65
N ALA A 280 10.05 9.62 -10.57
CA ALA A 280 9.72 10.64 -11.56
C ALA A 280 8.60 10.19 -12.50
N LEU A 281 8.65 8.92 -12.92
CA LEU A 281 7.62 8.29 -13.74
C LEU A 281 6.26 8.28 -13.04
N CYS A 282 6.20 7.95 -11.75
CA CYS A 282 4.95 8.06 -10.98
C CYS A 282 4.33 9.46 -11.07
N GLY A 283 5.14 10.52 -11.03
CA GLY A 283 4.66 11.89 -11.24
C GLY A 283 4.00 12.10 -12.61
N GLN A 284 4.57 11.55 -13.68
CA GLN A 284 3.97 11.59 -15.03
C GLN A 284 2.65 10.81 -15.12
N LEU A 285 2.51 9.76 -14.32
CA LEU A 285 1.26 8.99 -14.20
C LEU A 285 0.19 9.69 -13.34
N GLY A 286 0.47 10.89 -12.83
CA GLY A 286 -0.40 11.60 -11.89
C GLY A 286 -0.51 10.89 -10.53
N LYS A 287 0.53 10.14 -10.15
CA LYS A 287 0.65 9.44 -8.87
C LYS A 287 1.58 10.18 -7.92
N VAL A 288 1.38 9.95 -6.64
CA VAL A 288 2.30 10.31 -5.57
C VAL A 288 3.15 9.07 -5.29
N ALA A 289 4.44 9.16 -5.60
CA ALA A 289 5.40 8.15 -5.19
C ALA A 289 5.79 8.38 -3.73
N VAL A 290 5.84 7.29 -2.96
CA VAL A 290 6.48 7.27 -1.63
C VAL A 290 7.57 6.22 -1.61
N SER A 291 8.67 6.49 -0.92
CA SER A 291 9.86 5.63 -0.95
C SER A 291 9.98 4.80 0.32
N CYS A 292 10.30 3.51 0.20
CA CYS A 292 10.64 2.66 1.34
C CYS A 292 11.57 1.49 0.94
N GLY A 293 12.11 0.81 1.97
CA GLY A 293 12.86 -0.42 1.79
C GLY A 293 11.99 -1.66 1.59
N ASP A 294 12.61 -2.74 1.15
CA ASP A 294 11.98 -4.04 0.94
C ASP A 294 11.67 -4.77 2.26
N ARG A 295 10.43 -4.68 2.71
CA ARG A 295 9.88 -5.40 3.88
C ARG A 295 8.41 -5.72 3.67
N ALA A 296 7.92 -6.81 4.27
CA ALA A 296 6.51 -7.20 4.17
C ALA A 296 5.57 -6.03 4.54
N GLY A 297 4.65 -5.72 3.63
CA GLY A 297 3.63 -4.68 3.78
C GLY A 297 4.10 -3.23 3.60
N PHE A 298 5.37 -3.01 3.24
CA PHE A 298 5.91 -1.70 2.89
C PHE A 298 5.62 -0.62 3.96
N ILE A 299 4.91 0.46 3.62
CA ILE A 299 4.47 1.48 4.58
C ILE A 299 3.00 1.23 4.93
N VAL A 300 2.11 1.29 3.92
CA VAL A 300 0.66 1.32 4.14
C VAL A 300 0.19 0.04 4.82
N ASN A 301 0.53 -1.13 4.28
CA ASN A 301 0.01 -2.38 4.81
C ASN A 301 0.64 -2.71 6.17
N ALA A 302 1.91 -2.38 6.36
CA ALA A 302 2.63 -2.55 7.62
C ALA A 302 2.01 -1.71 8.77
N LEU A 303 1.37 -0.59 8.46
CA LEU A 303 0.67 0.24 9.45
C LEU A 303 -0.83 -0.07 9.54
N LEU A 304 -1.51 -0.26 8.41
CA LEU A 304 -2.95 -0.39 8.32
C LEU A 304 -3.46 -1.71 8.90
N PHE A 305 -2.87 -2.85 8.50
CA PHE A 305 -3.44 -4.16 8.87
C PHE A 305 -3.28 -4.50 10.35
N PRO A 306 -2.17 -4.16 11.04
CA PRO A 306 -2.11 -4.31 12.49
C PRO A 306 -3.21 -3.50 13.21
N TYR A 307 -3.45 -2.26 12.79
CA TYR A 307 -4.54 -1.44 13.32
C TYR A 307 -5.93 -2.08 13.11
N LEU A 308 -6.19 -2.60 11.91
CA LEU A 308 -7.45 -3.30 11.62
C LEU A 308 -7.56 -4.58 12.46
N ASN A 309 -6.48 -5.34 12.61
CA ASN A 309 -6.42 -6.54 13.40
C ASN A 309 -6.66 -6.27 14.90
N ASP A 310 -6.08 -5.19 15.43
CA ASP A 310 -6.27 -4.77 16.82
C ASP A 310 -7.70 -4.30 17.08
N SER A 311 -8.34 -3.69 16.08
CA SER A 311 -9.78 -3.36 16.12
C SER A 311 -10.64 -4.61 16.23
N VAL A 312 -10.31 -5.68 15.49
CA VAL A 312 -10.98 -6.98 15.62
C VAL A 312 -10.74 -7.59 17.00
N LYS A 313 -9.49 -7.55 17.52
CA LYS A 313 -9.16 -8.04 18.87
C LYS A 313 -9.90 -7.27 19.97
N ALA A 314 -10.13 -5.97 19.79
CA ALA A 314 -10.92 -5.18 20.73
C ALA A 314 -12.36 -5.69 20.85
N VAL A 315 -13.00 -6.00 19.72
CA VAL A 315 -14.34 -6.59 19.70
C VAL A 315 -14.35 -8.03 20.21
N GLU A 316 -13.36 -8.84 19.82
CA GLU A 316 -13.21 -10.22 20.26
C GLU A 316 -13.08 -10.35 21.79
N SER A 317 -12.34 -9.44 22.42
CA SER A 317 -12.18 -9.37 23.88
C SER A 317 -13.40 -8.79 24.63
N GLY A 318 -14.45 -8.36 23.91
CA GLY A 318 -15.64 -7.74 24.48
C GLY A 318 -15.42 -6.32 25.02
N ARG A 319 -14.33 -5.64 24.63
CA ARG A 319 -14.04 -4.25 25.04
C ARG A 319 -15.01 -3.24 24.41
N ALA A 320 -15.50 -3.53 23.21
CA ALA A 320 -16.48 -2.72 22.49
C ALA A 320 -17.22 -3.59 21.45
N ASP A 321 -18.35 -3.11 20.93
CA ASP A 321 -18.99 -3.71 19.74
C ASP A 321 -18.48 -3.06 18.43
N MET A 322 -18.76 -3.71 17.29
CA MET A 322 -18.26 -3.27 15.98
C MET A 322 -18.78 -1.87 15.60
N GLU A 323 -20.05 -1.59 15.87
CA GLU A 323 -20.67 -0.31 15.53
C GLU A 323 -20.02 0.84 16.31
N THR A 324 -19.75 0.63 17.60
CA THR A 324 -19.05 1.57 18.46
C THR A 324 -17.63 1.83 17.98
N VAL A 325 -16.89 0.77 17.60
CA VAL A 325 -15.52 0.91 17.08
C VAL A 325 -15.50 1.69 15.76
N ASP A 326 -16.37 1.34 14.82
CA ASP A 326 -16.46 2.04 13.53
C ASP A 326 -16.86 3.51 13.71
N ALA A 327 -17.82 3.81 14.58
CA ALA A 327 -18.24 5.18 14.88
C ALA A 327 -17.12 5.98 15.55
N ALA A 328 -16.46 5.41 16.58
CA ALA A 328 -15.42 6.09 17.34
C ALA A 328 -14.26 6.55 16.44
N VAL A 329 -13.82 5.69 15.50
CA VAL A 329 -12.74 6.02 14.58
C VAL A 329 -13.18 7.11 13.58
N LYS A 330 -14.39 7.01 13.03
CA LYS A 330 -14.90 8.00 12.07
C LYS A 330 -15.11 9.37 12.72
N GLU A 331 -15.63 9.42 13.94
CA GLU A 331 -16.01 10.66 14.60
C GLU A 331 -14.85 11.36 15.33
N HIS A 332 -13.95 10.59 15.96
CA HIS A 332 -12.87 11.16 16.75
C HIS A 332 -11.55 11.33 15.98
N VAL A 333 -11.31 10.46 14.99
CA VAL A 333 -10.07 10.44 14.19
C VAL A 333 -10.31 10.98 12.78
N ASN A 334 -11.58 11.14 12.38
CA ASN A 334 -11.99 11.58 11.04
C ASN A 334 -11.47 10.68 9.91
N LEU A 335 -11.34 9.36 10.17
CA LEU A 335 -11.02 8.43 9.09
C LEU A 335 -12.23 8.22 8.17
N PRO A 336 -12.02 7.98 6.86
CA PRO A 336 -13.12 7.91 5.89
C PRO A 336 -14.03 6.69 6.06
N LEU A 337 -13.52 5.60 6.65
CA LEU A 337 -14.23 4.35 6.91
C LEU A 337 -13.84 3.83 8.29
N GLY A 338 -14.80 3.20 8.97
CA GLY A 338 -14.49 2.41 10.17
C GLY A 338 -13.65 1.17 9.84
N PRO A 339 -12.89 0.60 10.79
CA PRO A 339 -12.06 -0.57 10.54
C PRO A 339 -12.86 -1.79 10.01
N PHE A 340 -14.07 -2.07 10.51
CA PHE A 340 -14.86 -3.20 10.03
C PHE A 340 -15.47 -2.94 8.66
N GLU A 341 -15.94 -1.73 8.39
CA GLU A 341 -16.30 -1.29 7.04
C GLU A 341 -15.14 -1.43 6.05
N LEU A 342 -13.92 -1.06 6.45
CA LEU A 342 -12.73 -1.14 5.61
C LEU A 342 -12.29 -2.59 5.35
N LEU A 343 -12.29 -3.44 6.37
CA LEU A 343 -12.04 -4.88 6.25
C LEU A 343 -12.96 -5.54 5.21
N ASP A 344 -14.25 -5.21 5.24
CA ASP A 344 -15.22 -5.75 4.28
C ASP A 344 -15.09 -5.16 2.86
N VAL A 345 -14.52 -3.96 2.71
CA VAL A 345 -14.20 -3.34 1.42
C VAL A 345 -12.97 -3.99 0.79
N VAL A 346 -11.91 -4.18 1.58
CA VAL A 346 -10.65 -4.82 1.15
C VAL A 346 -10.90 -6.31 0.86
N GLY A 347 -11.65 -6.96 1.74
CA GLY A 347 -11.88 -8.40 1.75
C GLY A 347 -11.16 -9.05 2.91
N ASN A 348 -11.90 -9.85 3.68
CA ASN A 348 -11.39 -10.43 4.93
C ASN A 348 -10.30 -11.48 4.70
N ASP A 349 -10.35 -12.22 3.59
CA ASP A 349 -9.30 -13.16 3.17
C ASP A 349 -7.99 -12.46 2.81
N VAL A 350 -8.08 -11.36 2.07
CA VAL A 350 -6.91 -10.53 1.73
C VAL A 350 -6.30 -9.93 3.00
N SER A 351 -7.16 -9.40 3.87
CA SER A 351 -6.74 -8.82 5.15
C SER A 351 -6.05 -9.84 6.04
N LEU A 352 -6.60 -11.05 6.14
CA LEU A 352 -6.00 -12.14 6.90
C LEU A 352 -4.67 -12.61 6.30
N ALA A 353 -4.57 -12.71 4.98
CA ALA A 353 -3.34 -13.10 4.30
C ALA A 353 -2.21 -12.09 4.58
N ILE A 354 -2.49 -10.80 4.46
CA ILE A 354 -1.51 -9.74 4.76
C ILE A 354 -1.10 -9.79 6.24
N GLN A 355 -2.06 -9.92 7.16
CA GLN A 355 -1.74 -10.01 8.59
C GLN A 355 -0.87 -11.23 8.92
N LYS A 356 -1.10 -12.37 8.26
CA LYS A 356 -0.25 -13.57 8.40
C LYS A 356 1.16 -13.34 7.89
N GLU A 357 1.32 -12.63 6.78
CA GLU A 357 2.64 -12.29 6.24
C GLU A 357 3.40 -11.34 7.17
N LEU A 358 2.74 -10.29 7.67
CA LEU A 358 3.31 -9.38 8.66
C LEU A 358 3.73 -10.15 9.93
N HIS A 359 2.89 -11.05 10.43
CA HIS A 359 3.23 -11.87 11.58
C HIS A 359 4.42 -12.79 11.32
N ALA A 360 4.52 -13.39 10.13
CA ALA A 360 5.63 -14.26 9.75
C ALA A 360 6.96 -13.50 9.63
N GLU A 361 6.91 -12.27 9.11
CA GLU A 361 8.06 -11.38 8.97
C GLU A 361 8.56 -10.88 10.33
N PHE A 362 7.68 -10.24 11.11
CA PHE A 362 8.07 -9.59 12.37
C PHE A 362 8.18 -10.55 13.56
N LYS A 363 7.52 -11.72 13.48
CA LYS A 363 7.54 -12.78 14.52
C LYS A 363 7.21 -12.25 15.92
N HIS A 364 6.30 -11.28 15.98
CA HIS A 364 5.91 -10.61 17.20
C HIS A 364 4.42 -10.86 17.48
N ASP A 365 4.10 -11.29 18.70
CA ASP A 365 2.76 -11.76 19.08
C ASP A 365 1.66 -10.71 18.86
N GLY A 366 1.98 -9.42 19.01
CA GLY A 366 1.06 -8.32 18.67
C GLY A 366 0.53 -8.37 17.22
N PHE A 367 1.32 -8.90 16.28
CA PHE A 367 0.90 -9.10 14.89
C PHE A 367 0.13 -10.40 14.65
N ALA A 368 -0.05 -11.27 15.65
CA ALA A 368 -0.84 -12.48 15.48
C ALA A 368 -2.26 -12.14 14.99
N PRO A 369 -2.78 -12.81 13.93
CA PRO A 369 -4.13 -12.59 13.44
C PRO A 369 -5.18 -12.82 14.53
N ALA A 370 -6.21 -11.97 14.58
CA ALA A 370 -7.35 -12.14 15.46
C ALA A 370 -8.12 -13.43 15.11
N ALA A 371 -8.50 -14.21 16.12
CA ALA A 371 -9.20 -15.48 15.93
C ALA A 371 -10.57 -15.27 15.24
N MET A 372 -11.24 -14.17 15.56
CA MET A 372 -12.49 -13.75 14.92
C MET A 372 -12.31 -13.48 13.42
N LEU A 373 -11.19 -12.86 13.01
CA LEU A 373 -10.91 -12.65 11.59
C LEU A 373 -10.68 -13.99 10.88
N GLU A 374 -9.94 -14.91 11.50
CA GLU A 374 -9.75 -16.27 10.98
C GLU A 374 -11.08 -17.02 10.82
N GLN A 375 -11.96 -16.91 11.82
CA GLN A 375 -13.29 -17.51 11.79
C GLN A 375 -14.15 -16.93 10.67
N VAL A 376 -14.21 -15.61 10.53
CA VAL A 376 -14.98 -14.92 9.47
C VAL A 376 -14.52 -15.39 8.08
N VAL A 377 -13.21 -15.55 7.87
CA VAL A 377 -12.67 -16.08 6.61
C VAL A 377 -13.01 -17.56 6.42
N ALA A 378 -12.87 -18.39 7.46
CA ALA A 378 -13.21 -19.81 7.41
C ALA A 378 -14.71 -20.05 7.10
N GLU A 379 -15.59 -19.15 7.52
CA GLU A 379 -17.02 -19.15 7.21
C GLU A 379 -17.35 -18.67 5.78
N GLY A 380 -16.34 -18.25 5.00
CA GLY A 380 -16.55 -17.71 3.64
C GLY A 380 -17.15 -16.30 3.62
N ARG A 381 -17.11 -15.58 4.74
CA ARG A 381 -17.64 -14.22 4.87
C ARG A 381 -16.56 -13.20 4.51
N LEU A 382 -16.32 -13.04 3.21
CA LEU A 382 -15.19 -12.28 2.67
C LEU A 382 -15.47 -10.79 2.40
N GLY A 383 -16.56 -10.24 2.97
CA GLY A 383 -16.93 -8.84 2.81
C GLY A 383 -17.85 -8.60 1.62
N ARG A 384 -17.74 -7.41 1.01
CA ARG A 384 -18.63 -6.96 -0.08
C ARG A 384 -18.63 -7.91 -1.28
N LYS A 385 -17.50 -8.55 -1.58
CA LYS A 385 -17.35 -9.45 -2.73
C LYS A 385 -18.18 -10.74 -2.61
N THR A 386 -18.49 -11.16 -1.37
CA THR A 386 -19.37 -12.30 -1.06
C THR A 386 -20.71 -11.86 -0.49
N LYS A 387 -21.01 -10.55 -0.51
CA LYS A 387 -22.19 -9.91 0.10
C LYS A 387 -22.36 -10.15 1.61
N ARG A 388 -21.33 -10.68 2.27
CA ARG A 388 -21.34 -11.01 3.70
C ARG A 388 -19.91 -11.00 4.22
N GLY A 389 -19.69 -10.29 5.31
CA GLY A 389 -18.40 -10.13 5.98
C GLY A 389 -18.62 -9.97 7.48
N PHE A 390 -17.98 -8.98 8.10
CA PHE A 390 -18.38 -8.49 9.42
C PHE A 390 -19.81 -7.91 9.37
N HIS A 391 -20.14 -7.24 8.28
CA HIS A 391 -21.47 -6.72 7.96
C HIS A 391 -22.24 -7.60 6.95
N ASP A 392 -23.54 -7.35 6.83
CA ASP A 392 -24.41 -7.91 5.80
C ASP A 392 -24.60 -6.93 4.63
N TYR A 393 -24.47 -7.41 3.40
CA TYR A 393 -24.64 -6.64 2.16
C TYR A 393 -25.61 -7.33 1.17
N ALA A 394 -26.43 -8.26 1.67
CA ALA A 394 -27.40 -9.02 0.87
C ALA A 394 -28.53 -8.16 0.28
#